data_AF-A0A0R0JPZ5-F1
#
_entry.id   AF-A0A0R0JPZ5-F1
#
_cell.length_a   1.000
_cell.length_b   1.000
_cell.length_c   1.000
_cell.angle_alpha   90.00
_cell.angle_beta   90.00
_cell.angle_gamma   90.00
#
_symmetry.space_group_name_H-M   'P 1'
#
loop_
_entity.id
_entity.type
_entity.pdbx_description
1 polymer ?
#
loop_
_entity_poly.entity_id
_entity_poly.type
_entity_poly.pdbx_seq_one_letter_code
_entity_poly.pdbx_strand_id
1 'polypeptide(L)'
;MLHQFTLFAPIFSGGNNAGRCSFAGNSSVRDVRSLRFMKQASGRQSNNEHGVFSETMDRAKHRATTAYGGRAQEGVLEEESSKVIESRPSWKAFPGQSFPLGVSEVDSGINFAIFSQNATAVTLCLVLPERGSIDALDGGMIEMVLDPDLNKTGDIWHICIEDLPRSNVLYGYRIDGPRDWGKGHRFDSSIVLVDPYAKLVEGRRYFGDISMKLSKFLGTYDFDSLPFDWGENYKLPNISEKDLVIYEMNVRAFTSDESSGLDSNIRGSYLGMIEKIPHLLELGINAVELLPVFEFDELEFQRRPNPRDHMINTWGYSTINFFAPMSRYASAGGGSVNASREFKQMVKSLHSAGIEVILDVVYNHTNEADDAFPYTTSFRGIDNKVYYMLDNNGQLLNFSGCGNTLNCNHPVVMELILDSLRHWVTEYHVDGFRFDLASVLCRGIDGSPLNAPPLIRAIAKDAVLSRCKIIAEPWDCGGLYLVGSFPNWDRWAEWNGKYRDDVRKFIKGDSGVKGSFATRVAGSSDLYSVNNRRPYHGINFVIAHDGFTLRDLVSYNFKHNEANGEGGNDGSNDNFSWNCGLEGETDDASVRALRSRQMKNFHLALMISQVLKISSFNR
;
A
#
# COMPACT_ATOMS: atom_id res chain seq x y z
N MET A 1 -24.60 -71.26 -14.68
CA MET A 1 -23.69 -71.26 -13.52
C MET A 1 -23.44 -69.79 -13.21
N LEU A 2 -24.05 -69.15 -12.20
CA LEU A 2 -24.00 -69.40 -10.74
C LEU A 2 -22.54 -69.33 -10.24
N HIS A 3 -22.13 -68.49 -9.28
CA HIS A 3 -22.80 -67.59 -8.29
C HIS A 3 -22.07 -66.22 -8.28
N GLN A 4 -22.56 -65.03 -7.90
CA GLN A 4 -23.64 -64.49 -7.03
C GLN A 4 -23.42 -64.59 -5.51
N PHE A 5 -23.14 -63.46 -4.84
CA PHE A 5 -23.59 -63.02 -3.49
C PHE A 5 -22.87 -61.67 -3.17
N THR A 6 -23.37 -60.65 -2.46
CA THR A 6 -24.66 -59.92 -2.32
C THR A 6 -24.62 -59.19 -0.97
N LEU A 7 -24.63 -57.84 -1.02
CA LEU A 7 -25.18 -56.85 -0.05
C LEU A 7 -25.32 -57.18 1.46
N PHE A 8 -24.89 -56.27 2.36
CA PHE A 8 -25.76 -55.27 3.05
C PHE A 8 -25.04 -54.53 4.21
N ALA A 9 -25.47 -53.29 4.49
CA ALA A 9 -25.30 -52.55 5.76
C ALA A 9 -26.68 -52.51 6.49
N PRO A 10 -26.98 -51.69 7.54
CA PRO A 10 -26.18 -50.86 8.48
C PRO A 10 -26.59 -51.11 9.98
N ILE A 11 -26.49 -50.10 10.88
CA ILE A 11 -27.36 -49.76 12.06
C ILE A 11 -26.72 -49.61 13.48
N PHE A 12 -26.71 -48.34 13.94
CA PHE A 12 -26.98 -47.76 15.29
C PHE A 12 -26.11 -47.94 16.57
N SER A 13 -25.70 -46.76 17.08
CA SER A 13 -25.84 -46.19 18.45
C SER A 13 -25.20 -46.79 19.72
N GLY A 14 -24.43 -45.93 20.41
CA GLY A 14 -24.74 -45.52 21.79
C GLY A 14 -23.80 -46.00 22.92
N GLY A 15 -23.43 -45.10 23.83
CA GLY A 15 -22.97 -45.46 25.19
C GLY A 15 -21.75 -44.70 25.74
N ASN A 16 -21.97 -43.80 26.69
CA ASN A 16 -20.93 -43.16 27.52
C ASN A 16 -20.09 -44.17 28.31
N ASN A 17 -18.82 -43.86 28.60
CA ASN A 17 -18.45 -43.51 29.99
C ASN A 17 -17.11 -42.79 30.17
N ALA A 18 -16.93 -42.19 31.36
CA ALA A 18 -15.86 -41.27 31.71
C ALA A 18 -14.54 -41.93 32.17
N GLY A 19 -13.45 -41.15 32.15
CA GLY A 19 -12.17 -41.50 32.77
C GLY A 19 -11.24 -40.29 32.92
N ARG A 20 -11.17 -39.70 34.12
CA ARG A 20 -10.10 -38.76 34.50
C ARG A 20 -8.77 -39.52 34.66
N CYS A 21 -7.65 -38.95 34.23
CA CYS A 21 -6.56 -38.59 35.16
C CYS A 21 -5.40 -37.85 34.49
N SER A 22 -4.81 -36.93 35.25
CA SER A 22 -3.51 -36.30 35.05
C SER A 22 -2.35 -37.26 35.30
N PHE A 23 -1.17 -37.03 34.69
CA PHE A 23 0.07 -36.64 35.39
C PHE A 23 1.27 -36.46 34.43
N ALA A 24 2.22 -35.62 34.80
CA ALA A 24 3.53 -35.50 34.16
C ALA A 24 4.52 -36.55 34.71
N GLY A 25 5.55 -36.93 33.94
CA GLY A 25 6.53 -37.95 34.36
C GLY A 25 7.80 -38.04 33.49
N ASN A 26 8.90 -37.52 34.04
CA ASN A 26 10.27 -37.45 33.51
C ASN A 26 10.94 -38.73 32.96
N SER A 27 11.97 -38.50 32.11
CA SER A 27 13.21 -39.31 31.94
C SER A 27 13.08 -40.67 31.18
N SER A 28 14.12 -41.31 30.62
CA SER A 28 15.58 -41.14 30.73
C SER A 28 16.39 -41.76 29.55
N VAL A 29 17.58 -41.19 29.27
CA VAL A 29 18.90 -41.85 28.99
C VAL A 29 19.07 -42.96 27.93
N ARG A 30 19.99 -42.70 26.95
CA ARG A 30 21.21 -43.47 26.57
C ARG A 30 21.91 -42.72 25.40
N ASP A 31 23.11 -42.13 25.46
CA ASP A 31 24.44 -42.56 25.96
C ASP A 31 25.04 -43.66 25.04
N VAL A 32 26.22 -43.54 24.40
CA VAL A 32 27.58 -43.67 25.00
C VAL A 32 28.74 -43.47 23.95
N ARG A 33 29.76 -42.64 24.26
CA ARG A 33 31.22 -42.67 23.87
C ARG A 33 31.73 -42.56 22.39
N SER A 34 33.04 -42.33 22.10
CA SER A 34 34.12 -41.45 22.64
C SER A 34 35.50 -41.73 21.95
N LEU A 35 36.51 -40.88 22.20
CA LEU A 35 37.97 -40.97 21.87
C LEU A 35 38.35 -40.54 20.43
N ARG A 36 39.17 -39.50 20.17
CA ARG A 36 40.56 -39.15 20.55
C ARG A 36 41.65 -40.09 19.97
N PHE A 37 42.54 -39.54 19.14
CA PHE A 37 43.98 -39.41 19.46
C PHE A 37 44.72 -38.38 18.55
N MET A 38 45.91 -37.93 19.01
CA MET A 38 46.82 -36.94 18.40
C MET A 38 47.61 -37.53 17.17
N LYS A 39 48.49 -36.85 16.40
CA LYS A 39 49.55 -35.87 16.79
C LYS A 39 50.33 -35.24 15.58
N GLN A 40 50.69 -33.94 15.67
CA GLN A 40 51.93 -33.25 15.16
C GLN A 40 52.28 -33.23 13.62
N ALA A 41 52.99 -32.23 13.05
CA ALA A 41 53.54 -30.94 13.55
C ALA A 41 53.94 -29.90 12.45
N SER A 42 54.20 -28.66 12.93
CA SER A 42 54.71 -27.41 12.29
C SER A 42 53.65 -26.49 11.64
N GLY A 43 53.81 -25.16 11.51
CA GLY A 43 54.83 -24.17 11.96
C GLY A 43 54.73 -22.88 11.10
N ARG A 44 55.06 -21.62 11.50
CA ARG A 44 55.70 -20.96 12.67
C ARG A 44 54.94 -19.64 13.01
N GLN A 45 55.02 -19.22 14.30
CA GLN A 45 55.09 -17.86 14.93
C GLN A 45 54.58 -16.59 14.16
N SER A 46 54.01 -15.57 14.81
CA SER A 46 54.25 -15.07 16.19
C SER A 46 53.09 -14.31 16.88
N ASN A 47 52.97 -14.54 18.20
CA ASN A 47 52.69 -13.64 19.35
C ASN A 47 52.11 -12.22 19.13
N ASN A 48 51.29 -11.63 20.03
CA ASN A 48 50.81 -12.08 21.35
C ASN A 48 49.48 -11.40 21.74
N GLU A 49 48.74 -12.04 22.65
CA GLU A 49 47.47 -11.56 23.22
C GLU A 49 47.68 -10.76 24.53
N HIS A 50 46.70 -9.93 24.93
CA HIS A 50 45.80 -10.17 26.09
C HIS A 50 45.10 -8.88 26.57
N GLY A 51 44.01 -9.03 27.33
CA GLY A 51 43.29 -7.92 27.98
C GLY A 51 42.35 -8.39 29.08
N VAL A 52 41.23 -7.67 29.23
CA VAL A 52 39.97 -7.96 29.98
C VAL A 52 39.92 -7.64 31.51
N PHE A 53 38.72 -7.16 31.93
CA PHE A 53 38.13 -7.03 33.29
C PHE A 53 38.63 -5.89 34.21
N SER A 54 37.81 -5.27 35.08
CA SER A 54 36.34 -5.27 35.26
C SER A 54 35.82 -4.01 36.01
N GLU A 55 34.50 -3.88 36.09
CA GLU A 55 33.66 -2.83 36.70
C GLU A 55 33.93 -2.32 38.15
N THR A 56 33.30 -1.16 38.43
CA THR A 56 32.56 -0.72 39.66
C THR A 56 33.11 0.35 40.63
N MET A 57 32.14 1.17 41.09
CA MET A 57 32.03 2.04 42.28
C MET A 57 32.72 3.43 42.38
N ASP A 58 31.94 4.44 42.01
CA ASP A 58 31.26 5.42 42.92
C ASP A 58 32.04 6.48 43.75
N ARG A 59 31.42 7.68 43.79
CA ARG A 59 31.51 8.78 44.79
C ARG A 59 32.79 9.62 45.05
N ALA A 60 32.62 10.91 44.72
CA ALA A 60 32.65 12.06 45.65
C ALA A 60 33.74 13.16 45.56
N LYS A 61 33.25 14.38 45.78
CA LYS A 61 33.88 15.72 45.80
C LYS A 61 35.11 15.83 46.74
N HIS A 62 36.11 16.65 46.39
CA HIS A 62 36.32 18.01 46.98
C HIS A 62 37.52 18.80 46.40
N ARG A 63 37.53 20.12 46.63
CA ARG A 63 38.53 21.15 46.20
C ARG A 63 39.80 21.19 47.08
N ALA A 64 40.94 21.63 46.50
CA ALA A 64 41.91 22.63 47.03
C ALA A 64 43.21 22.62 46.18
N THR A 65 43.54 23.60 45.31
CA THR A 65 44.15 24.95 45.50
C THR A 65 45.64 25.03 45.90
N THR A 66 46.48 25.44 44.94
CA THR A 66 47.75 26.22 45.07
C THR A 66 47.99 26.86 43.68
N ALA A 67 47.93 28.17 43.42
CA ALA A 67 48.81 29.28 43.86
C ALA A 67 50.29 29.05 43.43
N TYR A 68 51.02 29.94 42.74
CA TYR A 68 50.99 31.42 42.66
C TYR A 68 51.58 31.92 41.30
N GLY A 69 51.38 33.21 40.95
CA GLY A 69 52.28 33.93 40.03
C GLY A 69 51.58 34.82 38.99
N GLY A 70 51.28 36.08 39.34
CA GLY A 70 50.62 37.02 38.43
C GLY A 70 51.57 38.06 37.80
N ARG A 71 51.13 38.64 36.68
CA ARG A 71 51.44 40.02 36.28
C ARG A 71 50.27 40.58 35.46
N ALA A 72 49.89 41.81 35.75
CA ALA A 72 48.70 42.44 35.19
C ALA A 72 49.00 43.21 33.90
N GLN A 73 48.00 43.31 33.03
CA GLN A 73 47.71 44.54 32.30
C GLN A 73 46.22 44.57 31.94
N GLU A 74 45.57 45.70 32.21
CA GLU A 74 44.17 45.94 31.87
C GLU A 74 44.03 46.18 30.36
N GLY A 75 43.04 45.52 29.76
CA GLY A 75 42.57 45.78 28.41
C GLY A 75 41.06 45.80 28.44
N VAL A 76 40.46 46.92 28.02
CA VAL A 76 39.00 47.12 28.01
C VAL A 76 38.37 46.15 27.01
N LEU A 77 37.44 45.33 27.49
CA LEU A 77 36.54 44.55 26.63
C LEU A 77 35.26 45.35 26.42
N GLU A 78 35.10 45.91 25.22
CA GLU A 78 33.79 46.33 24.75
C GLU A 78 32.98 45.07 24.39
N GLU A 79 31.93 44.77 25.15
CA GLU A 79 30.97 43.73 24.77
C GLU A 79 30.09 44.23 23.63
N GLU A 80 30.50 43.96 22.38
CA GLU A 80 29.58 44.02 21.24
C GLU A 80 28.52 42.92 21.36
N SER A 81 27.46 43.21 22.13
CA SER A 81 26.28 42.35 22.23
C SER A 81 25.55 42.30 20.88
N SER A 82 25.94 41.34 20.03
CA SER A 82 25.27 41.02 18.79
C SER A 82 23.91 40.39 19.07
N LYS A 83 22.91 41.24 19.35
CA LYS A 83 21.49 40.85 19.45
C LYS A 83 20.98 40.45 18.07
N VAL A 84 21.16 39.18 17.72
CA VAL A 84 20.35 38.55 16.67
C VAL A 84 18.92 38.44 17.21
N ILE A 85 18.11 39.46 16.92
CA ILE A 85 16.67 39.38 17.09
C ILE A 85 16.16 38.56 15.92
N GLU A 86 15.95 37.26 16.12
CA GLU A 86 15.16 36.46 15.19
C GLU A 86 13.72 37.00 15.19
N SER A 87 13.42 37.87 14.22
CA SER A 87 12.06 38.27 13.93
C SER A 87 11.30 37.07 13.38
N ARG A 88 10.59 36.34 14.25
CA ARG A 88 9.55 35.40 13.80
C ARG A 88 8.58 36.20 12.92
N PRO A 89 8.28 35.76 11.68
CA PRO A 89 7.31 36.44 10.84
C PRO A 89 5.96 36.42 11.58
N SER A 90 5.42 37.61 11.86
CA SER A 90 4.10 37.76 12.47
C SER A 90 3.03 37.64 11.39
N TRP A 91 2.86 36.43 10.85
CA TRP A 91 1.77 36.17 9.92
C TRP A 91 0.44 36.44 10.59
N LYS A 92 -0.48 36.98 9.81
CA LYS A 92 -1.84 37.23 10.24
C LYS A 92 -2.70 36.02 9.89
N ALA A 93 -3.28 35.42 10.91
CA ALA A 93 -4.22 34.32 10.77
C ALA A 93 -5.66 34.85 10.82
N PHE A 94 -6.52 34.25 10.00
CA PHE A 94 -7.94 34.50 9.93
C PHE A 94 -8.71 33.19 10.21
N PRO A 95 -10.03 33.27 10.54
CA PRO A 95 -10.87 32.09 10.72
C PRO A 95 -10.77 31.06 9.59
N GLY A 96 -10.62 31.49 8.33
CA GLY A 96 -10.58 30.60 7.18
C GLY A 96 -11.96 30.07 6.77
N GLN A 97 -11.97 29.02 5.96
CA GLN A 97 -13.17 28.40 5.37
C GLN A 97 -13.13 26.89 5.57
N SER A 98 -14.28 26.29 5.92
CA SER A 98 -14.44 24.84 6.13
C SER A 98 -14.49 24.01 4.84
N PHE A 99 -14.44 24.64 3.67
CA PHE A 99 -14.42 23.99 2.37
C PHE A 99 -13.53 24.80 1.40
N PRO A 100 -12.75 24.15 0.51
CA PRO A 100 -12.56 22.70 0.38
C PRO A 100 -11.77 22.10 1.54
N LEU A 101 -11.90 20.78 1.76
CA LEU A 101 -11.03 20.04 2.69
C LEU A 101 -9.62 19.90 2.12
N GLY A 102 -8.63 19.95 3.01
CA GLY A 102 -7.20 19.99 2.71
C GLY A 102 -6.63 21.40 2.70
N VAL A 103 -5.53 21.60 1.99
CA VAL A 103 -4.93 22.91 1.71
C VAL A 103 -5.44 23.50 0.39
N SER A 104 -5.67 24.81 0.36
CA SER A 104 -6.19 25.56 -0.79
C SER A 104 -5.70 27.00 -0.78
N GLU A 105 -5.48 27.58 -1.97
CA GLU A 105 -5.23 29.01 -2.11
C GLU A 105 -6.56 29.78 -2.22
N VAL A 106 -6.66 30.91 -1.52
CA VAL A 106 -7.78 31.86 -1.56
C VAL A 106 -7.25 33.30 -1.64
N ASP A 107 -8.09 34.26 -2.01
CA ASP A 107 -7.70 35.68 -2.17
C ASP A 107 -7.03 36.29 -0.92
N SER A 108 -7.28 35.73 0.28
CA SER A 108 -6.72 36.19 1.56
C SER A 108 -5.49 35.41 2.05
N GLY A 109 -4.95 34.48 1.26
CA GLY A 109 -3.79 33.66 1.61
C GLY A 109 -4.04 32.16 1.47
N ILE A 110 -3.35 31.34 2.27
CA ILE A 110 -3.47 29.88 2.20
C ILE A 110 -4.46 29.39 3.26
N ASN A 111 -5.53 28.73 2.83
CA ASN A 111 -6.57 28.14 3.67
C ASN A 111 -6.32 26.65 3.89
N PHE A 112 -6.43 26.22 5.14
CA PHE A 112 -6.29 24.84 5.59
C PHE A 112 -7.62 24.42 6.25
N ALA A 113 -8.16 23.26 5.88
CA ALA A 113 -9.36 22.70 6.51
C ALA A 113 -9.24 21.17 6.70
N ILE A 114 -9.56 20.68 7.91
CA ILE A 114 -9.47 19.27 8.27
C ILE A 114 -10.69 18.83 9.11
N PHE A 115 -11.24 17.67 8.77
CA PHE A 115 -12.31 17.05 9.55
C PHE A 115 -11.75 16.38 10.82
N SER A 116 -12.34 16.68 11.98
CA SER A 116 -12.30 15.79 13.15
C SER A 116 -13.45 16.13 14.10
N GLN A 117 -14.38 15.17 14.23
CA GLN A 117 -15.56 15.29 15.09
C GLN A 117 -15.17 15.18 16.56
N ASN A 118 -14.31 14.23 16.91
CA ASN A 118 -13.98 13.90 18.30
C ASN A 118 -12.76 14.67 18.86
N ALA A 119 -12.07 15.48 18.06
CA ALA A 119 -10.99 16.34 18.54
C ALA A 119 -11.49 17.45 19.48
N THR A 120 -10.71 17.72 20.52
CA THR A 120 -10.89 18.85 21.44
C THR A 120 -9.95 20.02 21.13
N ALA A 121 -8.83 19.78 20.43
CA ALA A 121 -7.92 20.81 19.96
C ALA A 121 -7.20 20.36 18.69
N VAL A 122 -6.95 21.31 17.78
CA VAL A 122 -6.14 21.12 16.56
C VAL A 122 -5.07 22.21 16.50
N THR A 123 -3.85 21.80 16.19
CA THR A 123 -2.72 22.70 15.92
C THR A 123 -2.15 22.38 14.56
N LEU A 124 -2.14 23.36 13.66
CA LEU A 124 -1.46 23.28 12.37
C LEU A 124 0.05 23.50 12.59
N CYS A 125 0.86 22.55 12.14
CA CYS A 125 2.32 22.58 12.22
C CYS A 125 2.88 22.86 10.83
N LEU A 126 3.78 23.85 10.71
CA LEU A 126 4.36 24.31 9.45
C LEU A 126 5.89 24.25 9.48
N VAL A 127 6.50 23.92 8.34
CA VAL A 127 7.95 24.03 8.10
C VAL A 127 8.16 24.87 6.85
N LEU A 128 8.94 25.95 6.99
CA LEU A 128 9.26 26.84 5.88
C LEU A 128 10.42 26.32 5.03
N PRO A 129 10.45 26.61 3.71
CA PRO A 129 11.55 26.23 2.83
C PRO A 129 12.94 26.64 3.34
N GLU A 130 13.03 27.82 3.96
CA GLU A 130 14.28 28.41 4.45
C GLU A 130 14.78 27.79 5.76
N ARG A 131 13.96 26.99 6.46
CA ARG A 131 14.29 26.45 7.80
C ARG A 131 14.83 25.01 7.79
N GLY A 132 15.01 24.41 6.62
CA GLY A 132 15.71 23.12 6.45
C GLY A 132 14.81 21.93 6.08
N SER A 133 15.43 20.75 5.99
CA SER A 133 14.78 19.50 5.55
C SER A 133 13.82 18.91 6.60
N ILE A 134 13.16 17.79 6.23
CA ILE A 134 12.37 16.91 7.11
C ILE A 134 13.18 16.39 8.33
N ASP A 135 14.50 16.62 8.39
CA ASP A 135 15.35 16.25 9.51
C ASP A 135 15.40 17.33 10.61
N ALA A 136 15.01 18.58 10.30
CA ALA A 136 15.06 19.74 11.22
C ALA A 136 13.83 19.86 12.15
N LEU A 137 13.06 18.78 12.31
CA LEU A 137 11.72 18.84 12.93
C LEU A 137 11.72 18.91 14.46
N ASP A 138 12.85 18.70 15.12
CA ASP A 138 13.00 18.94 16.56
C ASP A 138 13.34 20.42 16.82
N GLY A 139 12.29 21.24 16.87
CA GLY A 139 12.34 22.67 17.23
C GLY A 139 12.20 23.67 16.07
N GLY A 140 12.23 23.21 14.81
CA GLY A 140 12.08 24.07 13.64
C GLY A 140 10.65 24.44 13.24
N MET A 141 9.65 23.64 13.66
CA MET A 141 8.24 23.82 13.29
C MET A 141 7.63 25.11 13.87
N ILE A 142 6.78 25.76 13.08
CA ILE A 142 5.89 26.84 13.51
C ILE A 142 4.54 26.22 13.83
N GLU A 143 4.02 26.46 15.03
CA GLU A 143 2.75 25.89 15.51
C GLU A 143 1.67 26.98 15.59
N MET A 144 0.56 26.74 14.90
CA MET A 144 -0.62 27.60 14.84
C MET A 144 -1.79 26.87 15.49
N VAL A 145 -2.14 27.25 16.73
CA VAL A 145 -3.28 26.67 17.47
C VAL A 145 -4.58 27.23 16.90
N LEU A 146 -5.53 26.35 16.58
CA LEU A 146 -6.85 26.74 16.09
C LEU A 146 -7.79 26.99 17.28
N ASP A 147 -8.44 28.14 17.30
CA ASP A 147 -9.45 28.50 18.31
C ASP A 147 -10.76 27.73 18.06
N PRO A 148 -11.25 26.87 18.96
CA PRO A 148 -12.48 26.10 18.73
C PRO A 148 -13.74 26.92 18.47
N ASP A 149 -13.79 28.18 18.91
CA ASP A 149 -14.95 29.07 18.74
C ASP A 149 -14.90 29.91 17.44
N LEU A 150 -13.72 29.98 16.77
CA LEU A 150 -13.51 30.78 15.54
C LEU A 150 -13.04 29.94 14.33
N ASN A 151 -12.21 28.94 14.59
CA ASN A 151 -11.54 28.09 13.61
C ASN A 151 -12.21 26.71 13.47
N LYS A 152 -13.51 26.59 13.81
CA LYS A 152 -14.27 25.35 13.64
C LYS A 152 -15.71 25.63 13.18
N THR A 153 -16.15 24.92 12.13
CA THR A 153 -17.53 24.93 11.64
C THR A 153 -18.06 23.51 11.60
N GLY A 154 -18.99 23.18 12.52
CA GLY A 154 -19.43 21.80 12.72
C GLY A 154 -18.27 20.93 13.20
N ASP A 155 -17.96 19.87 12.46
CA ASP A 155 -16.85 18.94 12.74
C ASP A 155 -15.57 19.25 11.92
N ILE A 156 -15.54 20.37 11.18
CA ILE A 156 -14.40 20.77 10.35
C ILE A 156 -13.65 21.93 11.02
N TRP A 157 -12.37 21.73 11.28
CA TRP A 157 -11.43 22.74 11.76
C TRP A 157 -10.79 23.44 10.58
N HIS A 158 -10.62 24.76 10.63
CA HIS A 158 -10.09 25.54 9.51
C HIS A 158 -9.34 26.81 9.95
N ILE A 159 -8.35 27.23 9.16
CA ILE A 159 -7.57 28.46 9.38
C ILE A 159 -7.04 28.98 8.04
N CYS A 160 -6.99 30.30 7.86
CA CYS A 160 -6.36 30.92 6.70
C CYS A 160 -5.19 31.81 7.14
N ILE A 161 -4.05 31.72 6.45
CA ILE A 161 -2.80 32.40 6.81
C ILE A 161 -2.38 33.33 5.67
N GLU A 162 -2.28 34.63 5.98
CA GLU A 162 -1.79 35.69 5.10
C GLU A 162 -0.26 35.59 4.94
N ASP A 163 0.25 35.89 3.74
CA ASP A 163 1.69 35.93 3.41
C ASP A 163 2.49 34.63 3.70
N LEU A 164 1.83 33.47 3.66
CA LEU A 164 2.51 32.17 3.66
C LEU A 164 3.08 31.87 2.26
N PRO A 165 4.30 31.32 2.11
CA PRO A 165 4.87 31.01 0.79
C PRO A 165 3.97 30.06 -0.01
N ARG A 166 3.77 30.36 -1.30
CA ARG A 166 2.81 29.69 -2.18
C ARG A 166 3.23 28.27 -2.62
N SER A 167 4.46 27.87 -2.32
CA SER A 167 4.97 26.53 -2.59
C SER A 167 6.00 26.07 -1.54
N ASN A 168 6.27 24.77 -1.50
CA ASN A 168 7.34 24.14 -0.72
C ASN A 168 7.24 24.26 0.82
N VAL A 169 6.12 24.73 1.35
CA VAL A 169 5.83 24.70 2.80
C VAL A 169 5.31 23.31 3.16
N LEU A 170 6.02 22.63 4.08
CA LEU A 170 5.53 21.36 4.62
C LEU A 170 4.54 21.63 5.74
N TYR A 171 3.47 20.84 5.82
CA TYR A 171 2.44 20.98 6.84
C TYR A 171 1.93 19.63 7.37
N GLY A 172 1.39 19.67 8.59
CA GLY A 172 0.70 18.56 9.23
C GLY A 172 -0.04 19.06 10.47
N TYR A 173 -0.70 18.16 11.20
CA TYR A 173 -1.53 18.53 12.35
C TYR A 173 -1.13 17.77 13.61
N ARG A 174 -1.03 18.46 14.74
CA ARG A 174 -1.18 17.83 16.07
C ARG A 174 -2.64 17.93 16.47
N ILE A 175 -3.24 16.81 16.88
CA ILE A 175 -4.65 16.76 17.27
C ILE A 175 -4.77 16.08 18.62
N ASP A 176 -5.50 16.72 19.54
CA ASP A 176 -5.78 16.18 20.87
C ASP A 176 -7.28 15.92 21.05
N GLY A 177 -7.60 14.97 21.92
CA GLY A 177 -8.97 14.50 22.13
C GLY A 177 -9.04 13.38 23.16
N PRO A 178 -10.23 12.76 23.35
CA PRO A 178 -10.42 11.68 24.31
C PRO A 178 -9.47 10.50 24.05
N ARG A 179 -8.84 9.95 25.08
CA ARG A 179 -7.92 8.79 24.95
C ARG A 179 -8.53 7.49 25.47
N ASP A 180 -9.86 7.39 25.44
CA ASP A 180 -10.61 6.21 25.87
C ASP A 180 -10.61 5.15 24.77
N TRP A 181 -9.72 4.16 24.91
CA TRP A 181 -9.54 3.09 23.93
C TRP A 181 -10.81 2.23 23.77
N GLY A 182 -11.53 1.98 24.86
CA GLY A 182 -12.76 1.18 24.87
C GLY A 182 -13.94 1.85 24.17
N LYS A 183 -13.84 3.16 23.90
CA LYS A 183 -14.79 3.92 23.06
C LYS A 183 -14.29 4.16 21.63
N GLY A 184 -13.13 3.61 21.27
CA GLY A 184 -12.55 3.67 19.93
C GLY A 184 -11.62 4.85 19.66
N HIS A 185 -11.26 5.66 20.66
CA HIS A 185 -10.40 6.83 20.44
C HIS A 185 -8.91 6.50 20.59
N ARG A 186 -8.06 7.20 19.82
CA ARG A 186 -6.59 6.99 19.75
C ARG A 186 -5.79 8.30 19.62
N PHE A 187 -6.34 9.43 20.07
CA PHE A 187 -5.70 10.74 19.96
C PHE A 187 -4.35 10.80 20.69
N ASP A 188 -3.33 11.34 20.02
CA ASP A 188 -2.01 11.60 20.57
C ASP A 188 -1.40 12.88 19.95
N SER A 189 -1.48 13.98 20.70
CA SER A 189 -0.95 15.29 20.30
C SER A 189 0.58 15.36 20.22
N SER A 190 1.30 14.33 20.67
CA SER A 190 2.76 14.26 20.51
C SER A 190 3.19 13.93 19.06
N ILE A 191 2.26 13.40 18.25
CA ILE A 191 2.48 13.03 16.85
C ILE A 191 2.01 14.16 15.92
N VAL A 192 2.77 14.41 14.86
CA VAL A 192 2.34 15.29 13.75
C VAL A 192 1.81 14.39 12.63
N LEU A 193 0.57 14.66 12.22
CA LEU A 193 -0.24 13.83 11.34
C LEU A 193 -0.32 14.42 9.94
N VAL A 194 -0.28 13.57 8.92
CA VAL A 194 -0.50 13.92 7.53
C VAL A 194 -1.97 14.24 7.31
N ASP A 195 -2.25 15.31 6.59
CA ASP A 195 -3.58 15.68 6.11
C ASP A 195 -4.13 14.60 5.15
N PRO A 196 -5.32 14.01 5.42
CA PRO A 196 -5.96 13.04 4.53
C PRO A 196 -6.23 13.58 3.12
N TYR A 197 -6.35 14.90 2.96
CA TYR A 197 -6.65 15.57 1.70
C TYR A 197 -5.42 16.17 1.01
N ALA A 198 -4.20 16.03 1.56
CA ALA A 198 -2.97 16.54 0.95
C ALA A 198 -2.78 15.99 -0.47
N LYS A 199 -2.71 16.86 -1.47
CA LYS A 199 -2.54 16.48 -2.89
C LYS A 199 -1.08 16.13 -3.24
N LEU A 200 -0.15 16.56 -2.39
CA LEU A 200 1.26 16.26 -2.45
C LEU A 200 1.70 15.88 -1.03
N VAL A 201 2.42 14.77 -0.88
CA VAL A 201 3.05 14.36 0.37
C VAL A 201 4.55 14.28 0.13
N GLU A 202 5.31 14.92 1.02
CA GLU A 202 6.77 14.92 0.98
C GLU A 202 7.33 13.97 2.05
N GLY A 203 8.43 13.29 1.71
CA GLY A 203 9.06 12.28 2.56
C GLY A 203 10.49 11.99 2.08
N ARG A 204 10.86 10.71 2.01
CA ARG A 204 12.11 10.29 1.35
C ARG A 204 12.06 10.60 -0.14
N ARG A 205 13.18 11.08 -0.70
CA ARG A 205 13.35 11.36 -2.13
C ARG A 205 13.57 10.11 -2.97
N TYR A 206 14.31 9.12 -2.45
CA TYR A 206 14.67 7.89 -3.16
C TYR A 206 13.97 6.67 -2.57
N PHE A 207 13.49 5.79 -3.44
CA PHE A 207 12.84 4.53 -3.06
C PHE A 207 13.84 3.57 -2.40
N GLY A 208 13.54 3.12 -1.18
CA GLY A 208 14.36 2.15 -0.46
C GLY A 208 15.62 2.74 0.18
N ASP A 209 15.69 4.08 0.31
CA ASP A 209 16.82 4.76 0.95
C ASP A 209 16.80 4.57 2.48
N ILE A 210 17.55 3.57 2.92
CA ILE A 210 17.72 3.22 4.34
C ILE A 210 18.54 4.23 5.15
N SER A 211 19.08 5.31 4.56
CA SER A 211 19.73 6.37 5.33
C SER A 211 18.72 7.17 6.17
N MET A 212 17.46 7.23 5.71
CA MET A 212 16.36 7.97 6.35
C MET A 212 15.24 7.03 6.82
N LYS A 213 15.57 5.97 7.59
CA LYS A 213 14.60 4.92 8.00
C LYS A 213 13.33 5.42 8.67
N LEU A 214 13.38 6.55 9.37
CA LEU A 214 12.27 7.13 10.14
C LEU A 214 11.85 8.50 9.59
N SER A 215 11.84 8.66 8.26
CA SER A 215 11.27 9.86 7.63
C SER A 215 9.82 10.06 8.07
N LYS A 216 9.52 11.28 8.53
CA LYS A 216 8.15 11.72 8.71
C LYS A 216 7.61 12.13 7.34
N PHE A 217 6.40 11.68 7.03
CA PHE A 217 5.64 12.16 5.89
C PHE A 217 4.89 13.43 6.31
N LEU A 218 4.82 14.44 5.44
CA LEU A 218 4.10 15.68 5.67
C LEU A 218 3.38 16.10 4.38
N GLY A 219 2.25 16.79 4.51
CA GLY A 219 1.61 17.43 3.36
C GLY A 219 2.49 18.56 2.82
N THR A 220 2.37 18.86 1.54
CA THR A 220 2.94 20.05 0.91
C THR A 220 2.03 20.55 -0.20
N TYR A 221 2.36 21.68 -0.81
CA TYR A 221 1.61 22.27 -1.92
C TYR A 221 2.52 23.08 -2.85
N ASP A 222 2.02 23.32 -4.06
CA ASP A 222 2.64 24.15 -5.08
C ASP A 222 1.53 24.90 -5.84
N PHE A 223 1.33 26.17 -5.48
CA PHE A 223 0.45 27.11 -6.19
C PHE A 223 1.24 28.07 -7.11
N ASP A 224 2.57 27.91 -7.20
CA ASP A 224 3.44 28.69 -8.09
C ASP A 224 3.55 28.05 -9.48
N SER A 225 3.50 26.72 -9.58
CA SER A 225 3.36 26.02 -10.86
C SER A 225 2.06 26.40 -11.57
N LEU A 226 2.16 26.72 -12.86
CA LEU A 226 0.99 26.80 -13.74
C LEU A 226 0.29 25.43 -13.84
N PRO A 227 -1.04 25.39 -14.09
CA PRO A 227 -1.75 24.17 -14.40
C PRO A 227 -1.07 23.37 -15.52
N PHE A 228 -1.10 22.04 -15.41
CA PHE A 228 -0.42 21.18 -16.37
C PHE A 228 -1.03 21.31 -17.77
N ASP A 229 -0.19 21.64 -18.76
CA ASP A 229 -0.62 21.73 -20.15
C ASP A 229 -0.87 20.33 -20.74
N TRP A 230 -2.12 19.89 -20.73
CA TRP A 230 -2.56 18.70 -21.45
C TRP A 230 -2.47 18.89 -22.98
N GLY A 231 -2.53 20.13 -23.49
CA GLY A 231 -2.47 20.49 -24.91
C GLY A 231 -3.83 20.56 -25.59
N GLU A 232 -4.01 21.52 -26.51
CA GLU A 232 -5.31 21.82 -27.16
C GLU A 232 -5.96 20.63 -27.89
N ASN A 233 -5.16 19.69 -28.38
CA ASN A 233 -5.63 18.50 -29.11
C ASN A 233 -5.68 17.23 -28.24
N TYR A 234 -5.53 17.35 -26.92
CA TYR A 234 -5.58 16.23 -25.99
C TYR A 234 -6.93 15.50 -26.06
N LYS A 235 -6.87 14.16 -26.07
CA LYS A 235 -8.04 13.29 -26.08
C LYS A 235 -7.79 12.08 -25.19
N LEU A 236 -8.84 11.64 -24.52
CA LEU A 236 -8.90 10.36 -23.82
C LEU A 236 -9.03 9.23 -24.87
N PRO A 237 -8.38 8.06 -24.69
CA PRO A 237 -8.54 6.94 -25.62
C PRO A 237 -9.98 6.44 -25.69
N ASN A 238 -10.67 6.37 -24.54
CA ASN A 238 -12.09 5.99 -24.40
C ASN A 238 -12.44 4.70 -25.16
N ILE A 239 -11.66 3.66 -24.91
CA ILE A 239 -11.77 2.34 -25.55
C ILE A 239 -12.95 1.60 -24.90
N SER A 240 -13.73 0.88 -25.71
CA SER A 240 -14.84 0.08 -25.18
C SER A 240 -14.31 -1.10 -24.35
N GLU A 241 -15.00 -1.41 -23.27
CA GLU A 241 -14.65 -2.45 -22.31
C GLU A 241 -14.45 -3.81 -22.98
N LYS A 242 -15.27 -4.16 -23.97
CA LYS A 242 -15.13 -5.43 -24.71
C LYS A 242 -13.81 -5.55 -25.52
N ASP A 243 -13.11 -4.44 -25.76
CA ASP A 243 -11.96 -4.33 -26.66
C ASP A 243 -10.62 -4.11 -25.91
N LEU A 244 -10.59 -4.08 -24.56
CA LEU A 244 -9.33 -3.91 -23.82
C LEU A 244 -8.52 -5.21 -23.72
N VAL A 245 -7.21 -5.03 -23.75
CA VAL A 245 -6.18 -5.95 -23.28
C VAL A 245 -5.37 -5.18 -22.24
N ILE A 246 -5.58 -5.51 -20.97
CA ILE A 246 -5.02 -4.82 -19.81
C ILE A 246 -3.67 -5.43 -19.47
N TYR A 247 -2.65 -4.59 -19.25
CA TYR A 247 -1.33 -5.01 -18.77
C TYR A 247 -1.14 -4.55 -17.33
N GLU A 248 -1.23 -5.49 -16.38
CA GLU A 248 -0.96 -5.25 -14.97
C GLU A 248 0.55 -5.07 -14.75
N MET A 249 0.96 -3.99 -14.07
CA MET A 249 2.37 -3.65 -13.89
C MET A 249 2.64 -2.74 -12.69
N ASN A 250 3.85 -2.84 -12.15
CA ASN A 250 4.38 -1.91 -11.16
C ASN A 250 5.32 -0.89 -11.85
N VAL A 251 5.04 0.41 -11.66
CA VAL A 251 5.78 1.54 -12.28
C VAL A 251 7.28 1.40 -12.09
N ARG A 252 7.71 1.07 -10.87
CA ARG A 252 9.12 0.95 -10.52
C ARG A 252 9.73 -0.33 -11.10
N ALA A 253 9.14 -1.49 -10.84
CA ALA A 253 9.72 -2.77 -11.25
C ALA A 253 9.85 -2.90 -12.79
N PHE A 254 8.95 -2.27 -13.56
CA PHE A 254 8.95 -2.32 -15.03
C PHE A 254 10.24 -1.81 -15.69
N THR A 255 10.96 -0.88 -15.05
CA THR A 255 12.19 -0.28 -15.63
C THR A 255 13.36 -0.12 -14.63
N SER A 256 13.26 -0.69 -13.42
CA SER A 256 14.35 -0.58 -12.43
C SER A 256 15.63 -1.34 -12.81
N ASP A 257 15.50 -2.48 -13.48
CA ASP A 257 16.66 -3.30 -13.85
C ASP A 257 17.54 -2.63 -14.92
N GLU A 258 18.83 -2.92 -14.91
CA GLU A 258 19.79 -2.35 -15.86
C GLU A 258 19.52 -2.75 -17.30
N SER A 259 18.95 -3.94 -17.54
CA SER A 259 18.55 -4.43 -18.86
C SER A 259 17.42 -3.62 -19.50
N SER A 260 16.75 -2.74 -18.75
CA SER A 260 15.88 -1.70 -19.31
C SER A 260 16.62 -0.78 -20.29
N GLY A 261 17.95 -0.63 -20.14
CA GLY A 261 18.78 0.21 -21.00
C GLY A 261 18.52 1.71 -20.85
N LEU A 262 17.79 2.13 -19.81
CA LEU A 262 17.52 3.54 -19.52
C LEU A 262 18.62 4.16 -18.64
N ASP A 263 18.68 5.50 -18.63
CA ASP A 263 19.54 6.23 -17.71
C ASP A 263 19.13 6.00 -16.25
N SER A 264 20.11 5.91 -15.34
CA SER A 264 19.86 5.59 -13.93
C SER A 264 18.95 6.60 -13.22
N ASN A 265 18.86 7.84 -13.71
CA ASN A 265 18.00 8.86 -13.11
C ASN A 265 16.51 8.66 -13.45
N ILE A 266 16.18 7.92 -14.51
CA ILE A 266 14.78 7.64 -14.93
C ILE A 266 14.37 6.17 -14.77
N ARG A 267 15.29 5.26 -14.44
CA ARG A 267 14.95 3.85 -14.16
C ARG A 267 13.99 3.75 -12.98
N GLY A 268 12.89 3.03 -13.19
CA GLY A 268 11.87 2.79 -12.17
C GLY A 268 11.11 4.06 -11.74
N SER A 269 10.98 5.04 -12.63
CA SER A 269 10.19 6.26 -12.45
C SER A 269 9.04 6.35 -13.46
N TYR A 270 8.13 7.31 -13.26
CA TYR A 270 7.07 7.63 -14.23
C TYR A 270 7.63 7.99 -15.62
N LEU A 271 8.76 8.71 -15.70
CA LEU A 271 9.43 9.00 -16.97
C LEU A 271 10.05 7.75 -17.61
N GLY A 272 10.62 6.85 -16.81
CA GLY A 272 11.14 5.58 -17.32
C GLY A 272 10.08 4.73 -18.02
N MET A 273 8.83 4.79 -17.54
CA MET A 273 7.70 4.13 -18.20
C MET A 273 7.38 4.73 -19.58
N ILE A 274 7.52 6.05 -19.78
CA ILE A 274 7.27 6.72 -21.07
C ILE A 274 8.21 6.15 -22.15
N GLU A 275 9.49 5.99 -21.82
CA GLU A 275 10.52 5.42 -22.72
C GLU A 275 10.24 3.96 -23.13
N LYS A 276 9.29 3.28 -22.47
CA LYS A 276 8.86 1.90 -22.76
C LYS A 276 7.46 1.78 -23.36
N ILE A 277 6.77 2.88 -23.65
CA ILE A 277 5.53 2.87 -24.44
C ILE A 277 5.66 2.10 -25.78
N PRO A 278 6.77 2.23 -26.56
CA PRO A 278 6.92 1.45 -27.79
C PRO A 278 6.86 -0.07 -27.59
N HIS A 279 7.31 -0.58 -26.44
CA HIS A 279 7.22 -2.00 -26.11
C HIS A 279 5.77 -2.45 -25.85
N LEU A 280 4.99 -1.64 -25.15
CA LEU A 280 3.57 -1.92 -24.89
C LEU A 280 2.76 -1.92 -26.20
N LEU A 281 3.09 -1.03 -27.14
CA LEU A 281 2.51 -0.98 -28.48
C LEU A 281 2.89 -2.19 -29.33
N GLU A 282 4.16 -2.61 -29.34
CA GLU A 282 4.61 -3.82 -30.04
C GLU A 282 3.90 -5.09 -29.50
N LEU A 283 3.66 -5.11 -28.19
CA LEU A 283 2.94 -6.19 -27.50
C LEU A 283 1.42 -6.21 -27.80
N GLY A 284 0.86 -5.10 -28.32
CA GLY A 284 -0.57 -4.96 -28.63
C GLY A 284 -1.45 -4.63 -27.43
N ILE A 285 -0.87 -4.06 -26.36
CA ILE A 285 -1.59 -3.61 -25.16
C ILE A 285 -2.27 -2.26 -25.43
N ASN A 286 -3.47 -2.06 -24.88
CA ASN A 286 -4.22 -0.81 -24.99
C ASN A 286 -4.77 -0.27 -23.65
N ALA A 287 -4.49 -0.93 -22.53
CA ALA A 287 -4.67 -0.38 -21.19
C ALA A 287 -3.57 -0.89 -20.25
N VAL A 288 -3.11 -0.05 -19.33
CA VAL A 288 -2.22 -0.45 -18.23
C VAL A 288 -2.98 -0.39 -16.90
N GLU A 289 -2.85 -1.43 -16.09
CA GLU A 289 -3.34 -1.45 -14.70
C GLU A 289 -2.12 -1.30 -13.79
N LEU A 290 -1.97 -0.12 -13.21
CA LEU A 290 -0.84 0.20 -12.36
C LEU A 290 -1.10 -0.29 -10.94
N LEU A 291 -0.22 -1.15 -10.43
CA LEU A 291 -0.12 -1.45 -8.99
C LEU A 291 0.01 -0.14 -8.19
N PRO A 292 -0.41 -0.12 -6.90
CA PRO A 292 -0.65 1.09 -6.13
C PRO A 292 0.36 2.23 -6.33
N VAL A 293 -0.16 3.35 -6.86
CA VAL A 293 0.62 4.58 -7.14
C VAL A 293 0.34 5.70 -6.14
N PHE A 294 -0.53 5.47 -5.15
CA PHE A 294 -0.77 6.39 -4.05
C PHE A 294 0.44 6.37 -3.08
N GLU A 295 0.68 7.42 -2.33
CA GLU A 295 1.82 7.49 -1.40
C GLU A 295 1.78 6.38 -0.33
N PHE A 296 2.84 5.57 -0.23
CA PHE A 296 3.00 4.47 0.73
C PHE A 296 4.44 4.39 1.28
N ASP A 297 4.66 3.85 2.47
CA ASP A 297 6.00 3.67 3.05
C ASP A 297 6.62 2.33 2.62
N GLU A 298 7.55 2.34 1.66
CA GLU A 298 8.25 1.12 1.23
C GLU A 298 9.10 0.49 2.35
N LEU A 299 9.48 1.26 3.37
CA LEU A 299 10.26 0.80 4.51
C LEU A 299 9.41 0.40 5.72
N GLU A 300 8.09 0.25 5.58
CA GLU A 300 7.18 0.02 6.73
C GLU A 300 7.50 -1.27 7.53
N PHE A 301 8.08 -2.27 6.86
CA PHE A 301 8.53 -3.51 7.51
C PHE A 301 9.76 -3.30 8.39
N GLN A 302 10.54 -2.25 8.19
CA GLN A 302 11.75 -1.94 8.97
C GLN A 302 11.46 -1.13 10.24
N ARG A 303 10.22 -0.69 10.47
CA ARG A 303 9.82 0.09 11.66
C ARG A 303 10.06 -0.65 12.98
N ARG A 304 10.01 -1.98 12.97
CA ARG A 304 10.19 -2.85 14.14
C ARG A 304 10.71 -4.22 13.75
N PRO A 305 11.42 -4.94 14.64
CA PRO A 305 11.80 -6.32 14.40
C PRO A 305 10.58 -7.20 14.10
N ASN A 306 10.60 -7.90 12.96
CA ASN A 306 9.57 -8.85 12.53
C ASN A 306 10.11 -9.75 11.40
N PRO A 307 9.45 -10.87 11.04
CA PRO A 307 9.98 -11.82 10.04
C PRO A 307 10.28 -11.24 8.65
N ARG A 308 9.75 -10.05 8.30
CA ARG A 308 9.95 -9.36 7.03
C ARG A 308 10.81 -8.09 7.12
N ASP A 309 11.47 -7.83 8.26
CA ASP A 309 12.22 -6.58 8.46
C ASP A 309 13.45 -6.42 7.55
N HIS A 310 13.90 -7.48 6.89
CA HIS A 310 14.90 -7.45 5.81
C HIS A 310 14.32 -7.04 4.44
N MET A 311 12.99 -6.99 4.31
CA MET A 311 12.28 -6.69 3.06
C MET A 311 11.91 -5.20 2.93
N ILE A 312 11.35 -4.86 1.77
CA ILE A 312 10.82 -3.55 1.39
C ILE A 312 9.47 -3.80 0.71
N ASN A 313 8.41 -3.08 1.08
CA ASN A 313 7.13 -3.15 0.38
C ASN A 313 7.32 -2.58 -1.04
N THR A 314 7.33 -3.47 -2.03
CA THR A 314 7.54 -3.12 -3.45
C THR A 314 6.23 -2.96 -4.20
N TRP A 315 5.13 -3.52 -3.69
CA TRP A 315 3.82 -3.50 -4.36
C TRP A 315 3.01 -2.25 -4.04
N GLY A 316 3.05 -1.76 -2.79
CA GLY A 316 2.39 -0.53 -2.37
C GLY A 316 0.99 -0.68 -1.78
N TYR A 317 0.52 -1.91 -1.50
CA TYR A 317 -0.75 -2.18 -0.80
C TYR A 317 -0.68 -1.85 0.70
N SER A 318 -0.36 -0.60 1.04
CA SER A 318 -0.29 -0.05 2.39
C SER A 318 -0.30 1.49 2.34
N THR A 319 -1.42 2.07 1.90
CA THR A 319 -1.51 3.50 1.57
C THR A 319 -1.47 4.42 2.80
N ILE A 320 -0.71 5.52 2.70
CA ILE A 320 -0.65 6.63 3.66
C ILE A 320 -1.66 7.72 3.31
N ASN A 321 -1.71 8.13 2.04
CA ASN A 321 -2.57 9.21 1.57
C ASN A 321 -3.18 8.86 0.20
N PHE A 322 -4.48 9.09 0.04
CA PHE A 322 -5.23 8.66 -1.14
C PHE A 322 -5.14 9.60 -2.36
N PHE A 323 -4.69 10.85 -2.18
CA PHE A 323 -4.64 11.87 -3.25
C PHE A 323 -3.22 12.08 -3.81
N ALA A 324 -2.19 11.85 -3.00
CA ALA A 324 -0.81 12.10 -3.40
C ALA A 324 -0.25 10.93 -4.24
N PRO A 325 0.35 11.20 -5.43
CA PRO A 325 1.14 10.21 -6.15
C PRO A 325 2.42 9.88 -5.38
N MET A 326 2.86 8.63 -5.47
CA MET A 326 4.06 8.09 -4.84
C MET A 326 5.30 8.92 -5.22
N SER A 327 5.70 9.79 -4.29
CA SER A 327 6.76 10.80 -4.47
C SER A 327 8.12 10.19 -4.86
N ARG A 328 8.38 8.95 -4.43
CA ARG A 328 9.59 8.15 -4.74
C ARG A 328 9.60 7.48 -6.11
N TYR A 329 8.52 7.60 -6.89
CA TYR A 329 8.49 7.24 -8.30
C TYR A 329 8.78 8.43 -9.23
N ALA A 330 9.07 9.63 -8.68
CA ALA A 330 9.65 10.73 -9.44
C ALA A 330 11.09 10.40 -9.90
N SER A 331 11.44 10.83 -11.11
CA SER A 331 12.80 10.73 -11.63
C SER A 331 13.79 11.54 -10.79
N ALA A 332 15.04 11.07 -10.73
CA ALA A 332 16.17 11.69 -10.02
C ALA A 332 15.90 12.05 -8.54
N GLY A 333 14.92 11.40 -7.89
CA GLY A 333 14.50 11.77 -6.54
C GLY A 333 13.80 13.13 -6.45
N GLY A 334 13.13 13.58 -7.53
CA GLY A 334 12.44 14.88 -7.57
C GLY A 334 11.31 15.06 -6.54
N GLY A 335 10.86 13.98 -5.90
CA GLY A 335 9.84 13.98 -4.85
C GLY A 335 8.48 14.50 -5.31
N SER A 336 7.71 14.99 -4.34
CA SER A 336 6.25 15.21 -4.45
C SER A 336 5.78 16.00 -5.69
N VAL A 337 6.29 17.22 -5.91
CA VAL A 337 5.91 18.10 -7.03
C VAL A 337 6.26 17.47 -8.38
N ASN A 338 7.44 16.87 -8.51
CA ASN A 338 7.84 16.21 -9.75
C ASN A 338 7.05 14.91 -9.97
N ALA A 339 6.73 14.12 -8.94
CA ALA A 339 5.88 12.95 -9.07
C ALA A 339 4.52 13.31 -9.68
N SER A 340 3.86 14.37 -9.19
CA SER A 340 2.60 14.85 -9.78
C SER A 340 2.76 15.28 -11.24
N ARG A 341 3.82 16.02 -11.57
CA ARG A 341 4.08 16.49 -12.94
C ARG A 341 4.40 15.34 -13.90
N GLU A 342 5.29 14.44 -13.51
CA GLU A 342 5.72 13.29 -14.30
C GLU A 342 4.61 12.26 -14.47
N PHE A 343 3.75 12.06 -13.46
CA PHE A 343 2.56 11.22 -13.60
C PHE A 343 1.63 11.75 -14.71
N LYS A 344 1.35 13.06 -14.73
CA LYS A 344 0.54 13.68 -15.80
C LYS A 344 1.21 13.56 -17.17
N GLN A 345 2.54 13.70 -17.24
CA GLN A 345 3.30 13.44 -18.47
C GLN A 345 3.19 11.98 -18.93
N MET A 346 3.26 11.02 -18.01
CA MET A 346 3.09 9.59 -18.28
C MET A 346 1.70 9.29 -18.84
N VAL A 347 0.64 9.76 -18.18
CA VAL A 347 -0.75 9.62 -18.66
C VAL A 347 -0.92 10.29 -20.03
N LYS A 348 -0.44 11.52 -20.23
CA LYS A 348 -0.50 12.23 -21.51
C LYS A 348 0.18 11.45 -22.64
N SER A 349 1.34 10.85 -22.37
CA SER A 349 2.10 10.05 -23.33
C SER A 349 1.41 8.73 -23.65
N LEU A 350 0.87 8.02 -22.66
CA LEU A 350 0.09 6.79 -22.85
C LEU A 350 -1.17 7.05 -23.67
N HIS A 351 -1.91 8.13 -23.36
CA HIS A 351 -3.12 8.50 -24.09
C HIS A 351 -2.81 8.90 -25.53
N SER A 352 -1.68 9.58 -25.76
CA SER A 352 -1.18 9.92 -27.12
C SER A 352 -0.81 8.67 -27.93
N ALA A 353 -0.46 7.56 -27.26
CA ALA A 353 -0.24 6.25 -27.86
C ALA A 353 -1.53 5.39 -27.96
N GLY A 354 -2.66 5.87 -27.46
CA GLY A 354 -3.92 5.11 -27.44
C GLY A 354 -3.99 4.04 -26.35
N ILE A 355 -3.25 4.21 -25.26
CA ILE A 355 -3.24 3.32 -24.08
C ILE A 355 -3.94 4.03 -22.92
N GLU A 356 -4.94 3.38 -22.32
CA GLU A 356 -5.64 3.85 -21.13
C GLU A 356 -4.88 3.57 -19.83
N VAL A 357 -5.16 4.37 -18.79
CA VAL A 357 -4.57 4.19 -17.45
C VAL A 357 -5.63 3.81 -16.42
N ILE A 358 -5.47 2.62 -15.84
CA ILE A 358 -6.27 2.09 -14.72
C ILE A 358 -5.38 2.06 -13.47
N LEU A 359 -5.88 2.51 -12.33
CA LEU A 359 -5.15 2.47 -11.06
C LEU A 359 -5.70 1.40 -10.12
N ASP A 360 -4.81 0.59 -9.55
CA ASP A 360 -5.13 -0.22 -8.37
C ASP A 360 -5.23 0.67 -7.13
N VAL A 361 -6.36 0.59 -6.42
CA VAL A 361 -6.71 1.49 -5.32
C VAL A 361 -7.12 0.74 -4.06
N VAL A 362 -6.46 1.08 -2.96
CA VAL A 362 -6.49 0.33 -1.69
C VAL A 362 -7.27 1.12 -0.65
N TYR A 363 -8.59 1.19 -0.82
CA TYR A 363 -9.48 1.86 0.15
C TYR A 363 -9.94 0.95 1.28
N ASN A 364 -9.59 -0.35 1.27
CA ASN A 364 -10.08 -1.30 2.27
C ASN A 364 -9.32 -1.23 3.61
N HIS A 365 -8.08 -0.75 3.61
CA HIS A 365 -7.24 -0.54 4.80
C HIS A 365 -6.22 0.59 4.55
N THR A 366 -5.34 0.83 5.53
CA THR A 366 -4.28 1.87 5.48
C THR A 366 -2.98 1.36 6.11
N ASN A 367 -1.89 2.11 5.92
CA ASN A 367 -0.59 1.84 6.53
C ASN A 367 -0.57 1.82 8.08
N GLU A 368 -1.63 2.29 8.75
CA GLU A 368 -1.59 2.55 10.20
C GLU A 368 -1.56 1.30 11.09
N ALA A 369 -1.56 0.10 10.46
CA ALA A 369 -1.42 -1.22 11.08
C ALA A 369 -2.50 -1.52 12.14
N ASP A 370 -2.20 -2.39 13.11
CA ASP A 370 -3.09 -2.79 14.20
C ASP A 370 -2.90 -1.91 15.47
N ASP A 371 -3.63 -2.21 16.54
CA ASP A 371 -3.54 -1.54 17.84
C ASP A 371 -2.32 -1.96 18.68
N ALA A 372 -1.72 -3.13 18.40
CA ALA A 372 -0.59 -3.66 19.17
C ALA A 372 0.74 -3.04 18.73
N PHE A 373 0.86 -2.69 17.45
CA PHE A 373 2.06 -2.15 16.81
C PHE A 373 1.71 -0.98 15.88
N PRO A 374 1.12 0.11 16.43
CA PRO A 374 0.57 1.21 15.66
C PRO A 374 1.56 1.83 14.67
N TYR A 375 1.03 2.35 13.57
CA TYR A 375 1.75 3.28 12.71
C TYR A 375 0.95 4.56 12.48
N THR A 376 0.68 5.30 13.57
CA THR A 376 -0.08 6.56 13.50
C THR A 376 0.64 7.58 12.60
N THR A 377 0.11 7.79 11.39
CA THR A 377 0.56 8.72 10.36
C THR A 377 -0.52 9.74 10.00
N SER A 378 -1.80 9.40 10.12
CA SER A 378 -2.93 10.24 9.72
C SER A 378 -4.22 9.86 10.48
N PHE A 379 -5.11 9.09 9.85
CA PHE A 379 -6.52 8.88 10.21
C PHE A 379 -6.77 8.52 11.69
N ARG A 380 -5.93 7.67 12.28
CA ARG A 380 -6.00 7.20 13.66
C ARG A 380 -5.83 8.33 14.66
N GLY A 381 -4.86 9.21 14.42
CA GLY A 381 -4.64 10.39 15.25
C GLY A 381 -5.68 11.48 15.02
N ILE A 382 -6.30 11.52 13.83
CA ILE A 382 -7.30 12.54 13.45
C ILE A 382 -8.68 12.20 14.01
N ASP A 383 -9.22 11.01 13.73
CA ASP A 383 -10.47 10.51 14.32
C ASP A 383 -10.63 8.99 14.08
N ASN A 384 -9.84 8.16 14.80
CA ASN A 384 -9.84 6.69 14.65
C ASN A 384 -11.24 6.06 14.60
N LYS A 385 -12.20 6.60 15.37
CA LYS A 385 -13.56 6.09 15.49
C LYS A 385 -14.42 6.36 14.25
N VAL A 386 -14.13 7.44 13.54
CA VAL A 386 -14.79 7.77 12.27
C VAL A 386 -14.16 6.98 11.13
N TYR A 387 -12.83 6.94 11.06
CA TYR A 387 -12.11 6.40 9.90
C TYR A 387 -12.01 4.87 9.87
N TYR A 388 -12.00 4.17 11.01
CA TYR A 388 -11.87 2.71 11.05
C TYR A 388 -13.12 1.99 11.56
N MET A 389 -13.35 0.78 11.05
CA MET A 389 -14.37 -0.12 11.57
C MET A 389 -13.93 -0.66 12.92
N LEU A 390 -14.80 -0.55 13.92
CA LEU A 390 -14.54 -0.97 15.30
C LEU A 390 -15.59 -1.95 15.80
N ASP A 391 -15.18 -2.87 16.67
CA ASP A 391 -16.11 -3.70 17.43
C ASP A 391 -16.76 -2.92 18.60
N ASN A 392 -17.68 -3.57 19.31
CA ASN A 392 -18.37 -3.00 20.47
C ASN A 392 -17.45 -2.65 21.66
N ASN A 393 -16.19 -3.09 21.64
CA ASN A 393 -15.16 -2.83 22.65
C ASN A 393 -14.12 -1.81 22.17
N GLY A 394 -14.33 -1.17 21.01
CA GLY A 394 -13.42 -0.20 20.42
C GLY A 394 -12.14 -0.81 19.84
N GLN A 395 -12.11 -2.11 19.54
CA GLN A 395 -11.02 -2.79 18.85
C GLN A 395 -11.17 -2.68 17.32
N LEU A 396 -10.06 -2.56 16.61
CA LEU A 396 -10.05 -2.54 15.14
C LEU A 396 -10.55 -3.88 14.55
N LEU A 397 -11.54 -3.81 13.66
CA LEU A 397 -11.93 -4.94 12.82
C LEU A 397 -10.92 -5.12 11.68
N ASN A 398 -10.60 -6.36 11.34
CA ASN A 398 -9.54 -6.70 10.38
C ASN A 398 -10.06 -7.62 9.26
N PHE A 399 -10.96 -7.11 8.41
CA PHE A 399 -11.46 -7.84 7.23
C PHE A 399 -10.50 -7.78 6.04
N SER A 400 -9.56 -6.82 6.03
CA SER A 400 -8.46 -6.73 5.06
C SER A 400 -7.36 -7.77 5.28
N GLY A 401 -7.15 -8.21 6.53
CA GLY A 401 -5.98 -8.98 6.95
C GLY A 401 -4.78 -8.12 7.37
N CYS A 402 -4.75 -6.83 7.02
CA CYS A 402 -3.62 -5.91 7.23
C CYS A 402 -3.59 -5.19 8.60
N GLY A 403 -4.52 -5.52 9.50
CA GLY A 403 -4.55 -5.03 10.89
C GLY A 403 -5.62 -3.97 11.19
N ASN A 404 -6.11 -3.28 10.16
CA ASN A 404 -7.24 -2.35 10.25
C ASN A 404 -8.18 -2.51 9.03
N THR A 405 -9.42 -2.02 9.16
CA THR A 405 -10.37 -1.92 8.05
C THR A 405 -10.94 -0.52 8.00
N LEU A 406 -10.84 0.16 6.86
CA LEU A 406 -11.36 1.52 6.69
C LEU A 406 -12.91 1.49 6.69
N ASN A 407 -13.54 2.45 7.37
CA ASN A 407 -14.98 2.54 7.57
C ASN A 407 -15.72 3.09 6.34
N CYS A 408 -15.57 2.40 5.21
CA CYS A 408 -15.90 2.85 3.85
C CYS A 408 -17.34 3.39 3.66
N ASN A 409 -18.31 2.92 4.44
CA ASN A 409 -19.71 3.34 4.35
C ASN A 409 -20.13 4.35 5.45
N HIS A 410 -19.20 4.85 6.27
CA HIS A 410 -19.44 6.04 7.09
C HIS A 410 -19.44 7.30 6.21
N PRO A 411 -20.37 8.26 6.36
CA PRO A 411 -20.54 9.37 5.40
C PRO A 411 -19.27 10.17 5.10
N VAL A 412 -18.47 10.49 6.12
CA VAL A 412 -17.22 11.25 5.99
C VAL A 412 -16.16 10.48 5.20
N VAL A 413 -16.06 9.17 5.41
CA VAL A 413 -15.10 8.29 4.73
C VAL A 413 -15.57 8.00 3.30
N MET A 414 -16.88 7.88 3.09
CA MET A 414 -17.49 7.75 1.78
C MET A 414 -17.18 8.97 0.89
N GLU A 415 -17.36 10.20 1.38
CA GLU A 415 -16.99 11.40 0.62
C GLU A 415 -15.47 11.53 0.42
N LEU A 416 -14.63 11.18 1.40
CA LEU A 416 -13.17 11.11 1.22
C LEU A 416 -12.78 10.20 0.03
N ILE A 417 -13.37 9.01 -0.06
CA ILE A 417 -13.11 8.05 -1.15
C ILE A 417 -13.63 8.61 -2.48
N LEU A 418 -14.83 9.20 -2.50
CA LEU A 418 -15.40 9.79 -3.71
C LEU A 418 -14.57 10.99 -4.21
N ASP A 419 -14.15 11.89 -3.33
CA ASP A 419 -13.31 13.05 -3.67
C ASP A 419 -11.92 12.63 -4.14
N SER A 420 -11.34 11.58 -3.56
CA SER A 420 -10.11 10.97 -4.07
C SER A 420 -10.28 10.44 -5.49
N LEU A 421 -11.29 9.60 -5.73
CA LEU A 421 -11.60 9.08 -7.07
C LEU A 421 -11.86 10.21 -8.08
N ARG A 422 -12.64 11.23 -7.70
CA ARG A 422 -12.88 12.44 -8.52
C ARG A 422 -11.56 13.13 -8.85
N HIS A 423 -10.69 13.36 -7.87
CA HIS A 423 -9.39 14.01 -8.05
C HIS A 423 -8.51 13.28 -9.06
N TRP A 424 -8.37 11.95 -8.98
CA TRP A 424 -7.59 11.18 -9.95
C TRP A 424 -8.16 11.26 -11.38
N VAL A 425 -9.48 11.40 -11.52
CA VAL A 425 -10.16 11.57 -12.83
C VAL A 425 -10.07 12.99 -13.38
N THR A 426 -10.09 14.02 -12.53
CA THR A 426 -10.06 15.43 -12.96
C THR A 426 -8.66 16.03 -13.07
N GLU A 427 -7.76 15.70 -12.14
CA GLU A 427 -6.41 16.27 -12.08
C GLU A 427 -5.39 15.46 -12.91
N TYR A 428 -5.52 14.13 -12.85
CA TYR A 428 -4.59 13.19 -13.46
C TYR A 428 -5.16 12.46 -14.68
N HIS A 429 -6.42 12.72 -15.03
CA HIS A 429 -7.12 12.17 -16.20
C HIS A 429 -7.18 10.63 -16.31
N VAL A 430 -7.05 9.91 -15.19
CA VAL A 430 -7.17 8.44 -15.10
C VAL A 430 -8.48 7.93 -15.75
N ASP A 431 -8.42 6.79 -16.44
CA ASP A 431 -9.56 6.20 -17.17
C ASP A 431 -10.32 5.14 -16.35
N GLY A 432 -9.71 4.60 -15.29
CA GLY A 432 -10.37 3.59 -14.47
C GLY A 432 -9.65 3.23 -13.17
N PHE A 433 -10.31 2.38 -12.39
CA PHE A 433 -9.85 1.93 -11.09
C PHE A 433 -10.13 0.43 -10.88
N ARG A 434 -9.14 -0.30 -10.37
CA ARG A 434 -9.28 -1.66 -9.81
C ARG A 434 -9.25 -1.55 -8.29
N PHE A 435 -10.32 -1.98 -7.64
CA PHE A 435 -10.50 -1.85 -6.19
C PHE A 435 -10.03 -3.12 -5.48
N ASP A 436 -8.96 -2.98 -4.71
CA ASP A 436 -8.39 -4.02 -3.86
C ASP A 436 -9.35 -4.44 -2.75
N LEU A 437 -9.50 -5.75 -2.55
CA LEU A 437 -10.41 -6.39 -1.58
C LEU A 437 -11.79 -5.71 -1.49
N ALA A 438 -12.41 -5.45 -2.65
CA ALA A 438 -13.62 -4.63 -2.80
C ALA A 438 -14.83 -5.14 -1.98
N SER A 439 -14.85 -6.39 -1.51
CA SER A 439 -15.85 -6.88 -0.55
C SER A 439 -15.86 -6.08 0.76
N VAL A 440 -14.74 -5.50 1.20
CA VAL A 440 -14.69 -4.62 2.38
C VAL A 440 -15.58 -3.40 2.20
N LEU A 441 -15.58 -2.80 1.00
CA LEU A 441 -16.43 -1.66 0.67
C LEU A 441 -17.93 -2.04 0.60
N CYS A 442 -18.26 -3.34 0.61
CA CYS A 442 -19.61 -3.85 0.77
C CYS A 442 -20.04 -4.04 2.24
N ARG A 443 -19.18 -3.77 3.23
CA ARG A 443 -19.51 -3.92 4.67
C ARG A 443 -20.04 -2.62 5.29
N GLY A 444 -20.99 -2.76 6.20
CA GLY A 444 -21.52 -1.68 7.03
C GLY A 444 -20.53 -1.23 8.10
N ILE A 445 -20.93 -0.21 8.85
CA ILE A 445 -20.12 0.38 9.94
C ILE A 445 -19.83 -0.65 11.06
N ASP A 446 -20.71 -1.64 11.22
CA ASP A 446 -20.58 -2.78 12.14
C ASP A 446 -19.84 -4.00 11.53
N GLY A 447 -19.33 -3.87 10.30
CA GLY A 447 -18.68 -4.97 9.56
C GLY A 447 -19.64 -5.96 8.87
N SER A 448 -20.95 -5.79 9.02
CA SER A 448 -21.94 -6.69 8.39
C SER A 448 -22.01 -6.51 6.86
N PRO A 449 -22.14 -7.57 6.05
CA PRO A 449 -22.28 -7.43 4.60
C PRO A 449 -23.60 -6.73 4.21
N LEU A 450 -23.53 -5.70 3.37
CA LEU A 450 -24.68 -4.96 2.86
C LEU A 450 -25.09 -5.48 1.48
N ASN A 451 -26.40 -5.66 1.26
CA ASN A 451 -26.94 -5.97 -0.07
C ASN A 451 -26.90 -4.78 -1.04
N ALA A 452 -26.91 -3.55 -0.51
CA ALA A 452 -26.91 -2.31 -1.28
C ALA A 452 -25.98 -1.26 -0.64
N PRO A 453 -24.65 -1.51 -0.61
CA PRO A 453 -23.67 -0.63 0.04
C PRO A 453 -23.69 0.80 -0.53
N PRO A 454 -23.86 1.84 0.32
CA PRO A 454 -23.93 3.23 -0.09
C PRO A 454 -22.77 3.69 -0.98
N LEU A 455 -21.52 3.39 -0.61
CA LEU A 455 -20.32 3.82 -1.33
C LEU A 455 -20.30 3.26 -2.76
N ILE A 456 -20.48 1.95 -2.93
CA ILE A 456 -20.46 1.30 -4.25
C ILE A 456 -21.56 1.86 -5.17
N ARG A 457 -22.74 2.17 -4.60
CA ARG A 457 -23.83 2.84 -5.32
C ARG A 457 -23.45 4.26 -5.73
N ALA A 458 -22.82 5.02 -4.84
CA ALA A 458 -22.37 6.38 -5.12
C ALA A 458 -21.33 6.38 -6.24
N ILE A 459 -20.29 5.55 -6.15
CA ILE A 459 -19.28 5.36 -7.19
C ILE A 459 -19.92 4.99 -8.54
N ALA A 460 -20.90 4.07 -8.55
CA ALA A 460 -21.57 3.64 -9.77
C ALA A 460 -22.44 4.74 -10.44
N LYS A 461 -22.87 5.75 -9.68
CA LYS A 461 -23.81 6.81 -10.14
C LYS A 461 -23.21 8.23 -10.10
N ASP A 462 -21.96 8.40 -9.70
CA ASP A 462 -21.24 9.66 -9.75
C ASP A 462 -21.02 10.13 -11.21
N ALA A 463 -21.25 11.42 -11.47
CA ALA A 463 -21.20 11.98 -12.81
C ALA A 463 -19.77 12.06 -13.37
N VAL A 464 -18.77 12.34 -12.53
CA VAL A 464 -17.35 12.40 -12.93
C VAL A 464 -16.84 10.98 -13.19
N LEU A 465 -17.18 10.04 -12.30
CA LEU A 465 -16.75 8.64 -12.43
C LEU A 465 -17.51 7.89 -13.54
N SER A 466 -18.63 8.43 -14.05
CA SER A 466 -19.49 7.78 -15.05
C SER A 466 -18.76 7.36 -16.34
N ARG A 467 -17.71 8.10 -16.74
CA ARG A 467 -16.84 7.77 -17.89
C ARG A 467 -15.80 6.68 -17.61
N CYS A 468 -15.56 6.39 -16.33
CA CYS A 468 -14.44 5.57 -15.90
C CYS A 468 -14.81 4.09 -15.84
N LYS A 469 -13.80 3.24 -16.06
CA LYS A 469 -13.87 1.79 -15.89
C LYS A 469 -13.70 1.45 -14.41
N ILE A 470 -14.56 0.58 -13.89
CA ILE A 470 -14.61 0.30 -12.44
C ILE A 470 -14.60 -1.22 -12.24
N ILE A 471 -13.50 -1.73 -11.69
CA ILE A 471 -13.20 -3.15 -11.55
C ILE A 471 -13.12 -3.47 -10.06
N ALA A 472 -13.84 -4.49 -9.59
CA ALA A 472 -13.73 -5.01 -8.24
C ALA A 472 -12.79 -6.22 -8.19
N GLU A 473 -12.05 -6.35 -7.10
CA GLU A 473 -11.65 -7.65 -6.55
C GLU A 473 -12.72 -8.11 -5.54
N PRO A 474 -13.69 -8.96 -5.93
CA PRO A 474 -14.89 -9.18 -5.14
C PRO A 474 -14.70 -10.26 -4.05
N TRP A 475 -13.67 -10.12 -3.21
CA TRP A 475 -13.45 -10.93 -2.01
C TRP A 475 -12.75 -10.12 -0.90
N ASP A 476 -12.77 -10.63 0.34
CA ASP A 476 -11.96 -10.13 1.46
C ASP A 476 -11.42 -11.25 2.35
N CYS A 477 -10.42 -10.93 3.17
CA CYS A 477 -9.82 -11.87 4.14
C CYS A 477 -10.75 -12.20 5.32
N GLY A 478 -11.85 -11.45 5.46
CA GLY A 478 -12.96 -11.74 6.36
C GLY A 478 -13.93 -12.83 5.86
N GLY A 479 -13.63 -13.48 4.73
CA GLY A 479 -14.41 -14.58 4.17
C GLY A 479 -15.62 -14.18 3.33
N LEU A 480 -15.82 -12.89 3.03
CA LEU A 480 -16.91 -12.43 2.17
C LEU A 480 -16.51 -12.53 0.69
N TYR A 481 -17.05 -13.53 0.00
CA TYR A 481 -16.74 -13.81 -1.41
C TYR A 481 -17.95 -13.51 -2.32
N LEU A 482 -17.76 -12.62 -3.30
CA LEU A 482 -18.84 -12.01 -4.10
C LEU A 482 -18.68 -12.21 -5.63
N VAL A 483 -17.79 -13.08 -6.12
CA VAL A 483 -17.59 -13.32 -7.58
C VAL A 483 -18.88 -13.78 -8.27
N GLY A 484 -19.38 -12.97 -9.20
CA GLY A 484 -20.64 -13.10 -9.94
C GLY A 484 -21.83 -12.38 -9.28
N SER A 485 -21.70 -11.99 -8.02
CA SER A 485 -22.76 -11.40 -7.18
C SER A 485 -22.41 -10.03 -6.59
N PHE A 486 -21.33 -9.38 -7.06
CA PHE A 486 -20.94 -8.07 -6.55
C PHE A 486 -22.03 -7.02 -6.82
N PRO A 487 -22.38 -6.14 -5.85
CA PRO A 487 -23.31 -5.04 -6.05
C PRO A 487 -22.79 -4.07 -7.14
N ASN A 488 -23.39 -4.09 -8.33
CA ASN A 488 -22.75 -3.53 -9.53
C ASN A 488 -23.50 -2.39 -10.23
N TRP A 489 -24.82 -2.24 -10.02
CA TRP A 489 -25.65 -1.21 -10.68
C TRP A 489 -25.40 -1.02 -12.20
N ASP A 490 -25.12 -2.12 -12.90
CA ASP A 490 -24.78 -2.22 -14.33
C ASP A 490 -23.49 -1.47 -14.74
N ARG A 491 -22.56 -1.26 -13.80
CA ARG A 491 -21.33 -0.46 -13.98
C ARG A 491 -20.04 -1.20 -13.62
N TRP A 492 -20.06 -2.11 -12.65
CA TRP A 492 -18.85 -2.76 -12.14
C TRP A 492 -18.49 -4.04 -12.89
N ALA A 493 -17.23 -4.13 -13.32
CA ALA A 493 -16.58 -5.37 -13.69
C ALA A 493 -15.90 -6.03 -12.47
N GLU A 494 -15.46 -7.28 -12.60
CA GLU A 494 -14.90 -8.09 -11.50
C GLU A 494 -13.72 -8.93 -11.99
N TRP A 495 -12.65 -8.99 -11.20
CA TRP A 495 -11.62 -10.03 -11.32
C TRP A 495 -12.25 -11.43 -11.22
N ASN A 496 -12.18 -12.20 -12.30
CA ASN A 496 -12.83 -13.50 -12.41
C ASN A 496 -11.92 -14.62 -11.86
N GLY A 497 -11.76 -14.70 -10.54
CA GLY A 497 -10.94 -15.75 -9.89
C GLY A 497 -11.37 -17.18 -10.25
N LYS A 498 -12.65 -17.40 -10.58
CA LYS A 498 -13.14 -18.70 -11.08
C LYS A 498 -12.57 -19.04 -12.47
N TYR A 499 -12.36 -18.05 -13.34
CA TYR A 499 -11.66 -18.25 -14.62
C TYR A 499 -10.23 -18.72 -14.40
N ARG A 500 -9.47 -18.01 -13.56
CA ARG A 500 -8.10 -18.36 -13.18
C ARG A 500 -8.02 -19.83 -12.75
N ASP A 501 -8.83 -20.22 -11.78
CA ASP A 501 -8.76 -21.54 -11.14
C ASP A 501 -9.18 -22.68 -12.08
N ASP A 502 -10.28 -22.53 -12.84
CA ASP A 502 -10.75 -23.55 -13.78
C ASP A 502 -9.82 -23.74 -14.98
N VAL A 503 -9.27 -22.64 -15.52
CA VAL A 503 -8.33 -22.71 -16.65
C VAL A 503 -7.01 -23.34 -16.21
N ARG A 504 -6.51 -23.01 -15.01
CA ARG A 504 -5.36 -23.69 -14.38
C ARG A 504 -5.59 -25.20 -14.28
N LYS A 505 -6.68 -25.64 -13.65
CA LYS A 505 -7.05 -27.06 -13.50
C LYS A 505 -7.18 -27.77 -14.86
N PHE A 506 -7.83 -27.15 -15.84
CA PHE A 506 -8.03 -27.74 -17.17
C PHE A 506 -6.71 -27.96 -17.92
N ILE A 507 -5.83 -26.95 -17.96
CA ILE A 507 -4.58 -27.02 -18.72
C ILE A 507 -3.56 -27.93 -18.04
N LYS A 508 -3.55 -27.98 -16.69
CA LYS A 508 -2.84 -28.97 -15.88
C LYS A 508 -3.31 -30.42 -16.12
N GLY A 509 -4.55 -30.61 -16.58
CA GLY A 509 -5.10 -31.91 -16.93
C GLY A 509 -5.95 -32.59 -15.84
N ASP A 510 -6.52 -31.81 -14.91
CA ASP A 510 -7.40 -32.36 -13.87
C ASP A 510 -8.69 -32.95 -14.47
N SER A 511 -9.19 -34.03 -13.86
CA SER A 511 -10.38 -34.73 -14.35
C SER A 511 -11.68 -34.00 -14.00
N GLY A 512 -12.67 -34.03 -14.91
CA GLY A 512 -14.00 -33.45 -14.70
C GLY A 512 -14.19 -31.98 -15.12
N VAL A 513 -13.11 -31.20 -15.31
CA VAL A 513 -13.19 -29.74 -15.51
C VAL A 513 -13.47 -29.27 -16.95
N LYS A 514 -13.80 -30.18 -17.88
CA LYS A 514 -14.13 -29.83 -19.28
C LYS A 514 -15.33 -28.87 -19.37
N GLY A 515 -16.34 -29.09 -18.52
CA GLY A 515 -17.56 -28.29 -18.49
C GLY A 515 -17.30 -26.87 -18.00
N SER A 516 -16.58 -26.72 -16.87
CA SER A 516 -16.24 -25.39 -16.34
C SER A 516 -15.34 -24.63 -17.29
N PHE A 517 -14.31 -25.26 -17.87
CA PHE A 517 -13.46 -24.64 -18.90
C PHE A 517 -14.26 -24.10 -20.10
N ALA A 518 -15.21 -24.88 -20.64
CA ALA A 518 -16.07 -24.42 -21.73
C ALA A 518 -16.90 -23.18 -21.33
N THR A 519 -17.47 -23.17 -20.12
CA THR A 519 -18.20 -22.02 -19.57
C THR A 519 -17.29 -20.81 -19.36
N ARG A 520 -16.05 -20.99 -18.90
CA ARG A 520 -15.05 -19.92 -18.75
C ARG A 520 -14.69 -19.27 -20.09
N VAL A 521 -14.38 -20.07 -21.11
CA VAL A 521 -14.06 -19.60 -22.48
C VAL A 521 -15.25 -18.89 -23.14
N ALA A 522 -16.47 -19.37 -22.88
CA ALA A 522 -17.72 -18.74 -23.31
C ALA A 522 -18.16 -17.52 -22.46
N GLY A 523 -17.23 -16.92 -21.70
CA GLY A 523 -17.46 -15.67 -20.97
C GLY A 523 -18.23 -15.78 -19.66
N SER A 524 -18.15 -16.94 -18.99
CA SER A 524 -18.70 -17.18 -17.64
C SER A 524 -20.16 -16.76 -17.47
N SER A 525 -21.02 -17.26 -18.37
CA SER A 525 -22.45 -16.95 -18.38
C SER A 525 -23.19 -17.34 -17.10
N ASP A 526 -22.72 -18.36 -16.39
CA ASP A 526 -23.19 -18.76 -15.06
C ASP A 526 -22.95 -17.71 -13.96
N LEU A 527 -21.97 -16.82 -14.15
CA LEU A 527 -21.66 -15.70 -13.23
C LEU A 527 -22.35 -14.41 -13.65
N TYR A 528 -22.36 -14.09 -14.96
CA TYR A 528 -22.76 -12.77 -15.43
C TYR A 528 -24.13 -12.74 -16.10
N SER A 529 -24.57 -13.80 -16.77
CA SER A 529 -25.89 -13.81 -17.43
C SER A 529 -27.07 -13.78 -16.44
N VAL A 530 -26.84 -14.16 -15.18
CA VAL A 530 -27.89 -14.28 -14.15
C VAL A 530 -28.48 -12.95 -13.68
N ASN A 531 -27.82 -11.83 -13.98
CA ASN A 531 -28.21 -10.48 -13.55
C ASN A 531 -28.22 -9.46 -14.72
N ASN A 532 -28.58 -9.88 -15.94
CA ASN A 532 -28.50 -9.07 -17.19
C ASN A 532 -27.09 -8.52 -17.55
N ARG A 533 -26.05 -8.87 -16.79
CA ARG A 533 -24.69 -8.42 -17.05
C ARG A 533 -24.15 -9.08 -18.31
N ARG A 534 -23.40 -8.29 -19.07
CA ARG A 534 -22.67 -8.74 -20.26
C ARG A 534 -21.39 -9.48 -19.87
N PRO A 535 -20.86 -10.35 -20.75
CA PRO A 535 -19.62 -11.07 -20.49
C PRO A 535 -18.46 -10.14 -20.09
N TYR A 536 -18.32 -8.96 -20.68
CA TYR A 536 -17.25 -7.99 -20.35
C TYR A 536 -17.24 -7.47 -18.89
N HIS A 537 -18.21 -7.84 -18.04
CA HIS A 537 -18.11 -7.58 -16.59
C HIS A 537 -17.24 -8.61 -15.85
N GLY A 538 -16.82 -9.71 -16.49
CA GLY A 538 -15.73 -10.54 -15.99
C GLY A 538 -14.41 -10.06 -16.59
N ILE A 539 -13.40 -9.87 -15.75
CA ILE A 539 -12.00 -9.70 -16.14
C ILE A 539 -11.33 -11.06 -16.04
N ASN A 540 -11.00 -11.67 -17.18
CA ASN A 540 -10.31 -12.96 -17.20
C ASN A 540 -8.80 -12.75 -17.02
N PHE A 541 -8.21 -13.54 -16.14
CA PHE A 541 -6.77 -13.56 -15.87
C PHE A 541 -6.32 -14.99 -15.53
N VAL A 542 -5.08 -15.35 -15.87
CA VAL A 542 -4.48 -16.65 -15.54
C VAL A 542 -3.45 -16.51 -14.42
N ILE A 543 -2.81 -15.35 -14.36
CA ILE A 543 -1.85 -14.89 -13.35
C ILE A 543 -2.12 -13.40 -13.09
N ALA A 544 -1.62 -12.91 -11.97
CA ALA A 544 -1.57 -11.49 -11.62
C ALA A 544 -0.26 -11.26 -10.83
N HIS A 545 -0.11 -10.13 -10.13
CA HIS A 545 0.99 -9.94 -9.18
C HIS A 545 0.92 -10.91 -7.98
N ASP A 546 -0.27 -11.42 -7.64
CA ASP A 546 -0.47 -12.41 -6.59
C ASP A 546 -0.23 -13.86 -7.06
N GLY A 547 0.47 -14.64 -6.23
CA GLY A 547 0.79 -16.03 -6.51
C GLY A 547 1.88 -16.22 -7.57
N PHE A 548 1.78 -17.29 -8.36
CA PHE A 548 2.80 -17.64 -9.35
C PHE A 548 2.76 -16.81 -10.64
N THR A 549 3.95 -16.51 -11.16
CA THR A 549 4.12 -16.11 -12.56
C THR A 549 3.70 -17.23 -13.52
N LEU A 550 3.54 -16.93 -14.81
CA LEU A 550 3.14 -17.93 -15.81
C LEU A 550 4.24 -19.00 -16.02
N ARG A 551 5.51 -18.63 -15.78
CA ARG A 551 6.65 -19.55 -15.83
C ARG A 551 6.68 -20.47 -14.60
N ASP A 552 6.35 -19.95 -13.43
CA ASP A 552 6.35 -20.72 -12.18
C ASP A 552 5.14 -21.66 -12.08
N LEU A 553 3.98 -21.22 -12.59
CA LEU A 553 2.75 -22.02 -12.71
C LEU A 553 2.97 -23.35 -13.45
N VAL A 554 3.97 -23.42 -14.34
CA VAL A 554 4.37 -24.62 -15.09
C VAL A 554 5.69 -25.25 -14.58
N SER A 555 6.33 -24.66 -13.58
CA SER A 555 7.66 -25.07 -13.06
C SER A 555 7.67 -25.53 -11.60
N TYR A 556 6.63 -25.21 -10.83
CA TYR A 556 6.55 -25.54 -9.40
C TYR A 556 5.18 -26.11 -9.02
N ASN A 557 5.16 -27.11 -8.15
CA ASN A 557 3.95 -27.63 -7.50
C ASN A 557 3.69 -26.93 -6.16
N PHE A 558 4.74 -26.44 -5.51
CA PHE A 558 4.67 -25.79 -4.20
C PHE A 558 5.28 -24.38 -4.25
N LYS A 559 4.79 -23.48 -3.41
CA LYS A 559 5.39 -22.16 -3.22
C LYS A 559 6.75 -22.29 -2.51
N HIS A 560 7.71 -21.44 -2.87
CA HIS A 560 9.06 -21.38 -2.29
C HIS A 560 9.28 -19.96 -1.77
N ASN A 561 8.60 -19.65 -0.65
CA ASN A 561 8.48 -18.31 -0.09
C ASN A 561 9.42 -18.09 1.11
N GLU A 562 10.41 -18.95 1.31
CA GLU A 562 11.31 -18.91 2.48
C GLU A 562 12.05 -17.57 2.60
N ALA A 563 12.34 -16.93 1.46
CA ALA A 563 12.95 -15.59 1.39
C ALA A 563 12.08 -14.47 2.01
N ASN A 564 10.77 -14.70 2.16
CA ASN A 564 9.84 -13.77 2.82
C ASN A 564 9.93 -13.84 4.35
N GLY A 565 10.66 -14.82 4.92
CA GLY A 565 10.91 -14.95 6.35
C GLY A 565 9.74 -15.48 7.19
N GLU A 566 8.52 -15.54 6.66
CA GLU A 566 7.33 -16.10 7.33
C GLU A 566 7.31 -17.64 7.37
N GLY A 567 8.43 -18.30 7.07
CA GLY A 567 8.57 -19.76 7.09
C GLY A 567 7.69 -20.49 6.07
N GLY A 568 7.33 -19.83 4.97
CA GLY A 568 6.47 -20.38 3.92
C GLY A 568 4.97 -20.39 4.26
N ASN A 569 4.55 -19.74 5.36
CA ASN A 569 3.14 -19.65 5.72
C ASN A 569 2.37 -18.65 4.85
N ASP A 570 3.05 -17.64 4.31
CA ASP A 570 2.54 -16.59 3.45
C ASP A 570 2.21 -17.07 2.02
N GLY A 571 1.27 -16.42 1.34
CA GLY A 571 0.87 -16.76 -0.04
C GLY A 571 -0.06 -17.98 -0.16
N SER A 572 -0.79 -18.07 -1.28
CA SER A 572 -1.78 -19.13 -1.52
C SER A 572 -1.16 -20.53 -1.52
N ASN A 573 -1.86 -21.50 -0.91
CA ASN A 573 -1.54 -22.92 -1.03
C ASN A 573 -2.17 -23.55 -2.29
N ASP A 574 -3.34 -23.06 -2.70
CA ASP A 574 -4.14 -23.60 -3.81
C ASP A 574 -3.79 -22.92 -5.14
N ASN A 575 -2.57 -23.17 -5.63
CA ASN A 575 -2.05 -22.53 -6.84
C ASN A 575 -2.56 -23.16 -8.15
N PHE A 576 -3.05 -24.41 -8.09
CA PHE A 576 -3.45 -25.23 -9.25
C PHE A 576 -2.35 -25.36 -10.33
N SER A 577 -1.08 -25.30 -9.92
CA SER A 577 0.11 -25.37 -10.76
C SER A 577 0.54 -26.82 -11.05
N TRP A 578 1.43 -26.99 -12.03
CA TRP A 578 2.08 -28.27 -12.30
C TRP A 578 3.49 -28.06 -12.86
N ASN A 579 4.48 -28.59 -12.15
CA ASN A 579 5.91 -28.48 -12.48
C ASN A 579 6.37 -29.16 -13.80
N CYS A 580 5.45 -29.81 -14.52
CA CYS A 580 5.67 -30.52 -15.78
C CYS A 580 6.65 -31.70 -15.71
N GLY A 581 6.94 -32.22 -14.51
CA GLY A 581 7.71 -33.47 -14.29
C GLY A 581 8.89 -33.33 -13.32
N LEU A 582 9.43 -32.13 -13.14
CA LEU A 582 10.50 -31.83 -12.19
C LEU A 582 10.23 -30.48 -11.51
N GLU A 583 10.53 -30.33 -10.22
CA GLU A 583 10.36 -29.07 -9.49
C GLU A 583 11.49 -28.09 -9.83
N GLY A 584 11.15 -26.83 -10.14
CA GLY A 584 12.11 -25.76 -10.37
C GLY A 584 12.85 -25.82 -11.70
N GLU A 585 14.01 -25.18 -11.76
CA GLU A 585 14.82 -25.08 -12.98
C GLU A 585 15.36 -26.44 -13.44
N THR A 586 15.48 -26.62 -14.76
CA THR A 586 15.91 -27.89 -15.34
C THR A 586 16.50 -27.74 -16.74
N ASP A 587 17.50 -28.57 -17.05
CA ASP A 587 18.05 -28.71 -18.39
C ASP A 587 17.37 -29.82 -19.21
N ASP A 588 16.41 -30.57 -18.64
CA ASP A 588 15.66 -31.58 -19.38
C ASP A 588 14.86 -30.95 -20.52
N ALA A 589 15.30 -31.20 -21.75
CA ALA A 589 14.70 -30.63 -22.95
C ALA A 589 13.23 -31.03 -23.14
N SER A 590 12.81 -32.20 -22.65
CA SER A 590 11.42 -32.67 -22.72
C SER A 590 10.52 -31.91 -21.76
N VAL A 591 10.98 -31.66 -20.53
CA VAL A 591 10.28 -30.84 -19.53
C VAL A 591 10.22 -29.39 -20.00
N ARG A 592 11.33 -28.80 -20.43
CA ARG A 592 11.37 -27.43 -20.99
C ARG A 592 10.42 -27.26 -22.18
N ALA A 593 10.37 -28.23 -23.09
CA ALA A 593 9.45 -28.23 -24.22
C ALA A 593 7.99 -28.35 -23.79
N LEU A 594 7.68 -29.15 -22.76
CA LEU A 594 6.33 -29.24 -22.20
C LEU A 594 5.91 -27.93 -21.53
N ARG A 595 6.76 -27.34 -20.67
CA ARG A 595 6.52 -26.03 -20.04
C ARG A 595 6.25 -24.94 -21.09
N SER A 596 7.05 -24.89 -22.16
CA SER A 596 6.82 -23.95 -23.27
C SER A 596 5.46 -24.14 -23.95
N ARG A 597 4.99 -25.39 -24.12
CA ARG A 597 3.63 -25.66 -24.62
C ARG A 597 2.57 -25.22 -23.61
N GLN A 598 2.74 -25.51 -22.32
CA GLN A 598 1.77 -25.16 -21.28
C GLN A 598 1.58 -23.65 -21.14
N MET A 599 2.66 -22.86 -21.15
CA MET A 599 2.57 -21.38 -21.15
C MET A 599 1.81 -20.87 -22.39
N LYS A 600 2.06 -21.46 -23.57
CA LYS A 600 1.32 -21.13 -24.80
C LYS A 600 -0.15 -21.55 -24.74
N ASN A 601 -0.47 -22.69 -24.12
CA ASN A 601 -1.84 -23.15 -23.91
C ASN A 601 -2.61 -22.19 -23.00
N PHE A 602 -1.99 -21.71 -21.93
CA PHE A 602 -2.55 -20.70 -21.02
C PHE A 602 -2.80 -19.38 -21.73
N HIS A 603 -1.80 -18.86 -22.44
CA HIS A 603 -1.94 -17.63 -23.20
C HIS A 603 -3.00 -17.75 -24.29
N LEU A 604 -3.04 -18.86 -25.03
CA LEU A 604 -4.08 -19.12 -26.03
C LEU A 604 -5.48 -19.13 -25.40
N ALA A 605 -5.68 -19.86 -24.29
CA ALA A 605 -6.96 -19.93 -23.60
C ALA A 605 -7.45 -18.52 -23.17
N LEU A 606 -6.57 -17.71 -22.60
CA LEU A 606 -6.85 -16.31 -22.27
C LEU A 606 -7.25 -15.51 -23.51
N MET A 607 -6.44 -15.53 -24.57
CA MET A 607 -6.64 -14.68 -25.73
C MET A 607 -7.85 -15.07 -26.59
N ILE A 608 -8.25 -16.36 -26.65
CA ILE A 608 -9.45 -16.81 -27.37
C ILE A 608 -10.75 -16.72 -26.56
N SER A 609 -10.65 -16.58 -25.23
CA SER A 609 -11.85 -16.45 -24.40
C SER A 609 -12.62 -15.18 -24.77
N GLN A 610 -13.94 -15.25 -24.69
CA GLN A 610 -14.76 -14.04 -24.66
C GLN A 610 -14.42 -13.24 -23.39
N VAL A 611 -14.74 -11.94 -23.35
CA VAL A 611 -14.53 -10.95 -22.25
C VAL A 611 -13.17 -10.21 -22.22
N LEU A 612 -13.09 -9.24 -21.29
CA LEU A 612 -11.90 -8.49 -20.87
C LEU A 612 -10.77 -9.41 -20.40
N LYS A 613 -9.52 -9.01 -20.67
CA LYS A 613 -8.32 -9.83 -20.39
C LYS A 613 -7.24 -9.00 -19.69
N ILE A 614 -6.69 -9.52 -18.61
CA ILE A 614 -5.40 -9.07 -18.05
C ILE A 614 -4.30 -10.00 -18.54
N SER A 615 -3.24 -9.40 -19.08
CA SER A 615 -2.02 -10.08 -19.51
C SER A 615 -0.79 -9.48 -18.85
N SER A 616 -0.39 -10.05 -17.71
CA SER A 616 0.89 -9.74 -17.06
C SER A 616 2.01 -10.57 -17.73
N PHE A 617 2.97 -9.93 -18.41
CA PHE A 617 4.08 -10.64 -19.08
C PHE A 617 5.39 -10.55 -18.29
N ASN A 618 5.54 -11.40 -17.27
CA ASN A 618 6.85 -11.69 -16.69
C ASN A 618 7.49 -12.83 -17.49
N ARG A 619 8.66 -12.60 -18.10
CA ARG A 619 9.47 -13.60 -18.83
C ARG A 619 10.34 -14.42 -17.88
#